data_AF-A0A2V7X637-F1
#
_entry.id   AF-A0A2V7X637-F1
#
_cell.length_a   1.000
_cell.length_b   1.000
_cell.length_c   1.000
_cell.angle_alpha   90.00
_cell.angle_beta   90.00
_cell.angle_gamma   90.00
#
_symmetry.space_group_name_H-M   'P 1'
#
loop_
_entity.id
_entity.type
_entity.pdbx_description
1 polymer ?
#
loop_
_entity_poly.entity_id
_entity_poly.type
_entity_poly.pdbx_seq_one_letter_code
_entity_poly.pdbx_strand_id
1 'polypeptide(L)' 'MRSCLRFLWNATKGHRFAPWRSPYLLWRIETYTGVKMKEIGFLEFWEFMWRERRELWRFLRWTGEMERWVQPRPKNS' A
#
# COMPACT_ATOMS: atom_id res chain seq x y z
N MET A 1 13.88 1.14 -1.87
CA MET A 1 12.98 2.31 -2.08
C MET A 1 12.25 2.26 -3.42
N ARG A 2 12.91 2.05 -4.58
CA ARG A 2 12.22 1.94 -5.88
C ARG A 2 11.14 0.85 -5.94
N SER A 3 11.39 -0.30 -5.31
CA SER A 3 10.46 -1.42 -5.18
C SER A 3 9.17 -1.07 -4.44
N CYS A 4 9.31 -0.36 -3.32
CA CYS A 4 8.22 0.11 -2.48
C CYS A 4 7.28 1.04 -3.24
N LEU A 5 7.87 1.99 -3.97
CA LEU A 5 7.12 2.92 -4.82
C LEU A 5 6.43 2.18 -5.97
N ARG A 6 7.07 1.15 -6.54
CA ARG A 6 6.49 0.31 -7.59
C ARG A 6 5.31 -0.52 -7.09
N PHE A 7 5.38 -1.06 -5.87
CA PHE A 7 4.27 -1.73 -5.21
C PHE A 7 3.09 -0.77 -5.00
N LEU A 8 3.36 0.41 -4.43
CA LEU A 8 2.33 1.43 -4.20
C LEU A 8 1.68 1.88 -5.52
N TRP A 9 2.49 2.02 -6.58
CA TRP A 9 2.06 2.38 -7.92
C TRP A 9 1.21 1.31 -8.62
N ASN A 10 1.47 0.04 -8.32
CA ASN A 10 0.64 -1.08 -8.78
C ASN A 10 -0.64 -1.19 -7.95
N ALA A 11 -0.57 -0.99 -6.63
CA ALA A 11 -1.74 -1.03 -5.75
C ALA A 11 -2.74 0.12 -6.01
N THR A 12 -2.24 1.26 -6.49
CA THR A 12 -3.05 2.42 -6.92
C THR A 12 -3.35 2.43 -8.43
N LYS A 13 -2.97 1.37 -9.17
CA LYS A 13 -3.15 1.31 -10.63
C LYS A 13 -4.65 1.41 -10.98
N GLY A 14 -4.99 2.33 -11.88
CA GLY A 14 -6.37 2.65 -12.28
C GLY A 14 -6.99 3.85 -11.55
N HIS A 15 -6.51 4.18 -10.34
CA HIS A 15 -7.02 5.28 -9.51
C HIS A 15 -5.88 6.16 -8.98
N ARG A 16 -4.80 6.29 -9.74
CA ARG A 16 -3.56 6.97 -9.31
C ARG A 16 -3.77 8.42 -8.88
N PHE A 17 -4.72 9.11 -9.51
CA PHE A 17 -5.06 10.51 -9.22
C PHE A 17 -6.16 10.66 -8.15
N ALA A 18 -6.87 9.57 -7.82
CA ALA A 18 -7.94 9.55 -6.83
C ALA A 18 -7.92 8.22 -6.03
N PRO A 19 -6.88 7.98 -5.20
CA PRO A 19 -6.71 6.71 -4.50
C PRO A 19 -7.88 6.39 -3.55
N TRP A 20 -8.58 7.40 -3.04
CA TRP A 20 -9.81 7.27 -2.24
C TRP A 20 -11.01 6.73 -3.02
N ARG A 21 -10.97 6.68 -4.37
CA ARG A 21 -12.00 6.01 -5.19
C ARG A 21 -11.65 4.57 -5.53
N SER A 22 -10.45 4.10 -5.19
CA SER A 22 -10.01 2.74 -5.51
C SER A 22 -10.69 1.72 -4.59
N PRO A 23 -11.55 0.82 -5.11
CA PRO A 23 -12.27 -0.15 -4.28
C PRO A 23 -11.32 -1.08 -3.53
N TYR A 24 -10.21 -1.46 -4.15
CA TYR A 24 -9.19 -2.33 -3.55
C TYR A 24 -8.49 -1.68 -2.35
N LEU A 25 -8.22 -0.38 -2.44
CA LEU A 25 -7.54 0.36 -1.39
C LEU A 25 -8.49 0.63 -0.23
N LEU A 26 -9.73 0.99 -0.52
CA LEU A 26 -10.79 1.12 0.47
C LEU A 26 -11.03 -0.21 1.21
N TRP A 27 -11.00 -1.34 0.51
CA TRP A 27 -11.14 -2.67 1.12
C TRP A 27 -10.01 -2.99 2.09
N ARG A 28 -8.78 -2.65 1.69
CA ARG A 28 -7.64 -2.80 2.60
C ARG A 28 -7.81 -1.96 3.84
N ILE A 29 -8.22 -0.70 3.69
CA ILE A 29 -8.42 0.19 4.83
C ILE A 29 -9.52 -0.36 5.73
N GLU A 30 -10.66 -0.78 5.17
CA GLU A 30 -11.75 -1.42 5.92
C GLU A 30 -11.28 -2.64 6.70
N THR A 31 -10.40 -3.47 6.13
CA THR A 31 -9.83 -4.63 6.84
C THR A 31 -8.96 -4.21 8.03
N TYR A 32 -8.22 -3.11 7.92
CA TYR A 32 -7.32 -2.65 8.98
C TYR A 32 -8.03 -1.81 10.06
N THR A 33 -9.05 -1.04 9.70
CA THR A 33 -9.75 -0.10 10.60
C THR A 33 -11.11 -0.57 11.06
N GLY A 34 -11.73 -1.52 10.35
CA GLY A 34 -13.13 -1.91 10.55
C GLY A 34 -14.14 -0.85 10.07
N VAL A 35 -13.68 0.25 9.45
CA VAL A 35 -14.54 1.33 8.96
C VAL A 35 -15.05 0.99 7.58
N LYS A 36 -16.36 1.10 7.37
CA LYS A 36 -16.98 0.77 6.07
C LYS A 36 -16.47 1.69 4.97
N MET A 37 -16.15 1.11 3.81
CA MET A 37 -15.67 1.84 2.63
C MET A 37 -16.50 3.07 2.25
N LYS A 38 -17.82 3.03 2.48
CA LYS A 38 -18.75 4.10 2.13
C LYS A 38 -18.62 5.36 2.99
N GLU A 39 -18.05 5.23 4.19
CA GLU A 39 -17.80 6.35 5.10
C GLU A 39 -16.40 6.94 4.90
N ILE A 40 -15.53 6.26 4.15
CA ILE A 40 -14.17 6.74 3.89
C ILE A 40 -14.23 7.82 2.78
N GLY A 41 -14.34 9.07 3.20
CA GLY A 41 -14.23 10.24 2.34
C GLY A 41 -12.78 10.59 1.98
N PHE A 42 -12.61 11.74 1.32
CA PHE A 42 -11.29 12.28 0.97
C PHE A 42 -10.44 12.59 2.22
N LEU A 43 -11.07 13.20 3.24
CA LEU A 43 -10.39 13.60 4.47
C LEU A 43 -10.05 12.38 5.34
N GLU A 44 -11.01 11.47 5.58
CA GLU A 44 -10.75 10.26 6.37
C GLU A 44 -9.67 9.39 5.73
N PHE A 45 -9.68 9.27 4.40
CA PHE A 45 -8.62 8.54 3.70
C PHE A 45 -7.24 9.18 3.93
N TRP A 46 -7.14 10.51 3.84
CA TRP A 46 -5.86 11.20 3.99
C TRP A 46 -5.37 11.20 5.44
N GLU A 47 -6.28 11.38 6.40
CA GLU A 47 -6.00 11.28 7.82
C GLU A 47 -5.52 9.88 8.20
N PHE A 48 -6.19 8.84 7.70
CA PHE A 48 -5.76 7.45 7.88
C PHE A 48 -4.37 7.22 7.28
N MET A 49 -4.15 7.65 6.04
CA MET A 49 -2.86 7.47 5.38
C MET A 49 -1.72 8.18 6.13
N TRP A 50 -2.03 9.32 6.76
CA TRP A 50 -1.08 10.07 7.57
C TRP A 50 -0.83 9.43 8.93
N ARG A 51 -1.88 8.94 9.59
CA ARG A 51 -1.81 8.25 10.88
C ARG A 51 -1.02 6.94 10.77
N GLU A 52 -1.37 6.12 9.79
CA GLU A 52 -0.71 4.84 9.52
C GLU A 52 0.56 4.98 8.69
N ARG A 53 1.01 6.20 8.38
CA ARG A 53 2.22 6.42 7.57
C ARG A 53 3.40 5.66 8.13
N ARG A 54 3.60 5.63 9.45
CA ARG A 54 4.75 4.94 10.07
C ARG A 54 4.71 3.44 9.79
N GLU A 55 3.55 2.81 9.94
CA GLU A 55 3.37 1.38 9.68
C GLU A 55 3.43 1.07 8.18
N LEU A 56 2.86 1.92 7.33
CA LEU A 56 3.04 1.84 5.88
C LEU A 56 4.51 1.93 5.47
N TRP A 57 5.27 2.87 6.03
CA TRP A 57 6.70 3.02 5.78
C TRP A 57 7.47 1.78 6.25
N ARG A 58 7.10 1.20 7.39
CA ARG A 58 7.68 -0.05 7.91
C ARG A 58 7.36 -1.24 7.02
N PHE A 59 6.11 -1.39 6.60
CA PHE A 59 5.65 -2.40 5.66
C PHE A 59 6.35 -2.28 4.31
N LEU A 60 6.45 -1.07 3.77
CA LEU A 60 7.13 -0.79 2.50
C LEU A 60 8.62 -1.12 2.58
N ARG A 61 9.30 -0.73 3.67
CA ARG A 61 10.69 -1.10 3.90
C ARG A 61 10.86 -2.62 3.96
N TRP A 62 9.98 -3.30 4.68
CA TRP A 62 9.95 -4.76 4.76
C TRP A 62 9.67 -5.42 3.40
N THR A 63 8.77 -4.88 2.58
CA THR A 63 8.53 -5.42 1.22
C THR A 63 9.75 -5.28 0.33
N GLY A 64 10.51 -4.18 0.48
CA GLY A 64 11.79 -4.02 -0.21
C GLY A 64 12.86 -5.02 0.25
N GLU A 65 12.80 -5.46 1.50
CA GLU A 65 13.64 -6.57 1.98
C GLU A 65 13.13 -7.92 1.44
N MET A 66 11.82 -8.17 1.47
CA MET A 66 11.19 -9.37 0.89
C MET A 66 11.50 -9.56 -0.59
N GLU A 67 11.58 -8.50 -1.39
CA GLU A 67 11.97 -8.60 -2.80
C GLU A 67 13.39 -9.20 -2.97
N ARG A 68 14.30 -8.98 -2.00
CA ARG A 68 15.62 -9.63 -1.99
C ARG A 68 15.54 -11.11 -1.66
N TRP A 69 14.53 -11.53 -0.91
CA TRP A 69 14.27 -12.93 -0.57
C TRP A 69 13.54 -13.67 -1.71
N VAL A 70 12.60 -13.00 -2.39
CA VAL A 70 11.79 -13.54 -3.50
C VAL A 70 12.59 -13.65 -4.81
N GLN A 71 13.69 -12.91 -4.95
CA GLN A 71 14.69 -13.16 -5.97
C GLN A 71 15.72 -14.14 -5.38
N PRO A 72 15.54 -15.48 -5.44
CA PRO A 72 16.65 -16.37 -5.20
C PRO A 72 17.69 -15.98 -6.24
N ARG A 73 18.87 -15.51 -5.80
CA ARG A 73 20.00 -15.30 -6.72
C ARG A 73 20.06 -16.54 -7.60
N PRO A 74 20.04 -16.42 -8.94
CA PRO A 74 20.26 -17.58 -9.77
C PRO A 74 21.57 -18.19 -9.28
N LYS A 75 21.49 -19.43 -8.80
CA LYS A 75 22.66 -20.19 -8.39
C LYS A 75 23.39 -20.44 -9.71
N ASN A 76 24.30 -19.53 -10.07
CA ASN A 76 25.18 -19.72 -11.20
C ASN A 76 25.91 -21.04 -10.94
N SER A 77 25.57 -22.03 -11.75
CA SER A 77 26.25 -23.31 -11.84
C SER A 77 27.38 -23.23 -12.86
#